data_AF-A0A0F9BCM0-F1
#
_entry.id   AF-A0A0F9BCM0-F1
#
_cell.length_a   1.000
_cell.length_b   1.000
_cell.length_c   1.000
_cell.angle_alpha   90.00
_cell.angle_beta   90.00
_cell.angle_gamma   90.00
#
_symmetry.space_group_name_H-M   'P 1'
#
loop_
_entity.id
_entity.type
_entity.pdbx_description
1 polymer ?
#
loop_
_entity_poly.entity_id
_entity_poly.type
_entity_poly.pdbx_seq_one_letter_code
_entity_poly.pdbx_strand_id
1 'polypeptide(L)'
;MLTLHAHYRIVIRDAGGRVVRRTRWRRSKSYVQQIAEMLLCVFEAANLGGVKDTGGTDRTLDNNGAGHNFRVDGGAGDETMGSVVGTGSTAVDITDSDLATRIAHGTGAGQLEYQAVSFSAFQVAGQVAQFTFARVFTNSSGASLTINEVGVYMRFRDSGVNLRVFLVIRDVVAGGEAVGNGQTATLEYVISVTA
;
A
#
# COMPACT_ATOMS: atom_id res chain seq x y z
N MET A 1 -17.17 -11.88 -17.03
CA MET A 1 -15.69 -11.87 -17.12
C MET A 1 -15.21 -11.50 -15.73
N LEU A 2 -14.53 -12.41 -15.04
CA LEU A 2 -14.05 -12.17 -13.68
C LEU A 2 -13.08 -10.99 -13.69
N THR A 3 -13.36 -9.95 -12.91
CA THR A 3 -12.50 -8.76 -12.84
C THR A 3 -12.07 -8.51 -11.40
N LEU A 4 -10.77 -8.41 -11.16
CA LEU A 4 -10.19 -7.96 -9.89
C LEU A 4 -9.99 -6.45 -9.94
N HIS A 5 -10.44 -5.76 -8.90
CA HIS A 5 -10.34 -4.31 -8.77
C HIS A 5 -9.66 -3.92 -7.46
N ALA A 6 -8.81 -2.90 -7.52
CA ALA A 6 -8.43 -2.08 -6.39
C ALA A 6 -9.00 -0.67 -6.56
N HIS A 7 -9.57 -0.14 -5.48
CA HIS A 7 -9.92 1.27 -5.37
C HIS A 7 -9.29 1.84 -4.11
N TYR A 8 -8.94 3.12 -4.13
CA TYR A 8 -8.45 3.80 -2.94
C TYR A 8 -9.09 5.16 -2.75
N ARG A 9 -9.03 5.66 -1.52
CA ARG A 9 -9.30 7.07 -1.20
C ARG A 9 -8.49 7.52 0.01
N ILE A 10 -8.27 8.82 0.08
CA ILE A 10 -7.69 9.52 1.22
C ILE A 10 -8.77 10.35 1.93
N VAL A 11 -8.82 10.24 3.26
CA VAL A 11 -9.68 11.01 4.16
C VAL A 11 -8.80 11.81 5.11
N ILE A 12 -8.90 13.15 5.08
CA ILE A 12 -8.18 14.03 5.99
C ILE A 12 -9.09 14.42 7.15
N ARG A 13 -8.58 14.32 8.38
CA ARG A 13 -9.26 14.75 9.59
C ARG A 13 -8.44 15.79 10.34
N ASP A 14 -9.13 16.74 10.97
CA ASP A 14 -8.50 17.67 11.90
C ASP A 14 -8.07 16.98 13.22
N ALA A 15 -7.41 17.74 14.10
CA ALA A 15 -6.97 17.25 15.41
C ALA A 15 -8.13 16.79 16.31
N GLY A 16 -9.36 17.26 16.05
CA GLY A 16 -10.58 16.83 16.73
C GLY A 16 -11.24 15.60 16.10
N GLY A 17 -10.64 15.01 15.05
CA GLY A 17 -11.14 13.84 14.34
C GLY A 17 -12.23 14.13 13.29
N ARG A 18 -12.59 15.40 13.07
CA ARG A 18 -13.60 15.79 12.08
C ARG A 18 -13.03 15.69 10.68
N VAL A 19 -13.80 15.12 9.75
CA VAL A 19 -13.40 15.03 8.34
C VAL A 19 -13.42 16.43 7.72
N VAL A 20 -12.25 16.90 7.28
CA VAL A 20 -12.10 18.20 6.59
C VAL A 20 -11.98 18.02 5.07
N ARG A 21 -11.52 16.86 4.62
CA ARG A 21 -11.42 16.52 3.20
C ARG A 21 -11.64 15.03 3.00
N ARG A 22 -12.38 14.67 1.96
CA ARG A 22 -12.53 13.29 1.52
C ARG A 22 -12.47 13.23 0.01
N THR A 23 -11.50 12.50 -0.51
CA THR A 23 -11.41 12.24 -1.95
C THR A 23 -12.53 11.29 -2.38
N ARG A 24 -12.92 11.36 -3.66
CA ARG A 24 -13.74 10.31 -4.27
C ARG A 24 -12.93 9.02 -4.33
N TRP A 25 -13.61 7.87 -4.35
CA TRP A 25 -12.96 6.61 -4.69
C TRP A 25 -12.31 6.72 -6.05
N ARG A 26 -11.00 6.46 -6.09
CA ARG A 26 -10.21 6.39 -7.32
C ARG A 26 -9.96 4.92 -7.61
N ARG A 27 -10.12 4.50 -8.86
CA ARG A 27 -9.69 3.17 -9.28
C ARG A 27 -8.16 3.16 -9.30
N SER A 28 -7.55 2.25 -8.55
CA SER A 28 -6.14 1.94 -8.73
C SER A 28 -6.01 1.19 -10.06
N LYS A 29 -5.21 1.73 -10.97
CA LYS A 29 -4.92 1.10 -12.27
C LYS A 29 -3.51 0.51 -12.31
N SER A 30 -2.89 0.40 -11.15
CA SER A 30 -1.44 0.51 -11.02
C SER A 30 -0.89 -0.59 -10.11
N TYR A 31 -1.47 -1.77 -10.23
CA TYR A 31 -0.80 -2.99 -9.83
C TYR A 31 0.52 -3.05 -10.60
N VAL A 32 1.64 -3.04 -9.90
CA VAL A 32 2.98 -3.18 -10.49
C VAL A 32 3.28 -4.67 -10.70
N GLN A 33 4.28 -4.99 -11.52
CA GLN A 33 4.55 -6.36 -11.97
C GLN A 33 4.68 -7.38 -10.83
N GLN A 34 5.17 -6.97 -9.66
CA GLN A 34 5.45 -7.86 -8.53
C GLN A 34 4.20 -8.61 -8.03
N ILE A 35 2.99 -8.02 -8.11
CA ILE A 35 1.78 -8.76 -7.71
C ILE A 35 1.47 -9.91 -8.67
N ALA A 36 1.74 -9.73 -9.96
CA ALA A 36 1.54 -10.78 -10.96
C ALA A 36 2.59 -11.89 -10.79
N GLU A 37 3.84 -11.52 -10.51
CA GLU A 37 4.93 -12.45 -10.19
C GLU A 37 4.62 -13.28 -8.94
N MET A 38 4.09 -12.65 -7.88
CA MET A 38 3.65 -13.36 -6.67
C MET A 38 2.48 -14.30 -6.92
N LEU A 39 1.48 -13.87 -7.69
CA LEU A 39 0.35 -14.73 -8.05
C LEU A 39 0.81 -15.92 -8.88
N LEU A 40 1.74 -15.73 -9.82
CA LEU A 40 2.34 -16.81 -10.61
C LEU A 40 3.04 -17.83 -9.70
N CYS A 41 3.92 -17.35 -8.82
CA CYS A 41 4.64 -18.17 -7.86
C CYS A 41 3.69 -19.06 -7.03
N VAL A 42 2.57 -18.49 -6.57
CA VAL A 42 1.62 -19.24 -5.74
C VAL A 42 0.69 -20.14 -6.55
N PHE A 43 0.26 -19.74 -7.75
CA PHE A 43 -0.60 -20.56 -8.60
C PHE A 43 0.13 -21.76 -9.21
N GLU A 44 1.40 -21.60 -9.57
CA GLU A 44 2.23 -22.71 -10.07
C GLU A 44 2.79 -23.58 -8.95
N ALA A 45 2.71 -23.12 -7.69
CA ALA A 45 3.42 -23.71 -6.57
C ALA A 45 4.92 -23.91 -6.85
N ALA A 46 5.54 -22.90 -7.48
CA ALA A 46 6.93 -22.93 -7.91
C ALA A 46 7.66 -21.65 -7.50
N ASN A 47 8.97 -21.77 -7.24
CA ASN A 47 9.81 -20.62 -6.93
C ASN A 47 9.98 -19.74 -8.18
N LEU A 48 9.94 -18.42 -7.99
CA LEU A 48 10.10 -17.45 -9.07
C LEU A 48 11.26 -16.50 -8.77
N GLY A 49 12.30 -16.54 -9.59
CA GLY A 49 13.48 -15.67 -9.50
C GLY A 49 13.28 -14.32 -10.20
N GLY A 50 14.14 -13.34 -9.88
CA GLY A 50 14.18 -12.04 -10.58
C GLY A 50 13.16 -11.02 -10.10
N VAL A 51 12.47 -11.29 -8.98
CA VAL A 51 11.45 -10.39 -8.44
C VAL A 51 12.13 -9.31 -7.61
N LYS A 52 12.02 -8.04 -8.03
CA LYS A 52 12.66 -6.91 -7.35
C LYS A 52 11.97 -6.53 -6.05
N ASP A 53 12.71 -6.53 -4.95
CA ASP A 53 12.26 -5.98 -3.67
C ASP A 53 12.29 -4.43 -3.67
N THR A 54 11.77 -3.79 -2.61
CA THR A 54 11.78 -2.32 -2.47
C THR A 54 13.20 -1.74 -2.34
N GLY A 55 14.21 -2.57 -2.05
CA GLY A 55 15.61 -2.18 -2.09
C GLY A 55 16.24 -2.28 -3.48
N GLY A 56 15.46 -2.66 -4.51
CA GLY A 56 15.92 -2.86 -5.88
C GLY A 56 16.74 -4.13 -6.10
N THR A 57 16.75 -5.05 -5.11
CA THR A 57 17.48 -6.32 -5.18
C THR A 57 16.57 -7.41 -5.73
N ASP A 58 17.08 -8.18 -6.69
CA ASP A 58 16.37 -9.36 -7.20
C ASP A 58 16.29 -10.45 -6.13
N ARG A 59 15.09 -10.99 -5.94
CA ARG A 59 14.78 -12.08 -5.00
C ARG A 59 14.19 -13.26 -5.75
N THR A 60 14.34 -14.43 -5.12
CA THR A 60 13.63 -15.64 -5.52
C THR A 60 12.50 -15.87 -4.55
N LEU A 61 11.26 -15.69 -4.99
CA LEU A 61 10.06 -15.98 -4.20
C LEU A 61 9.97 -17.47 -3.93
N ASP A 62 9.45 -17.82 -2.74
CA ASP A 62 9.29 -19.20 -2.30
C ASP A 62 7.87 -19.47 -1.78
N ASN A 63 7.23 -20.48 -2.37
CA ASN A 63 5.91 -20.97 -1.99
C ASN A 63 5.91 -22.38 -1.35
N ASN A 64 7.08 -22.99 -1.14
CA ASN A 64 7.23 -24.36 -0.65
C ASN A 64 7.30 -24.49 0.89
N GLY A 65 6.98 -23.45 1.66
CA GLY A 65 7.04 -23.47 3.13
C GLY A 65 5.89 -22.72 3.82
N ALA A 66 5.74 -22.92 5.13
CA ALA A 66 4.83 -22.15 5.98
C ALA A 66 5.32 -20.70 6.10
N GLY A 67 5.01 -19.88 5.09
CA GLY A 67 5.48 -18.50 4.96
C GLY A 67 4.37 -17.48 5.17
N HIS A 68 4.75 -16.28 5.61
CA HIS A 68 3.87 -15.11 5.65
C HIS A 68 3.80 -14.44 4.27
N ASN A 69 3.29 -15.16 3.27
CA ASN A 69 3.11 -14.65 1.92
C ASN A 69 1.87 -13.73 1.85
N PHE A 70 1.91 -12.73 0.96
CA PHE A 70 0.85 -11.72 0.77
C PHE A 70 0.49 -10.89 2.01
N ARG A 71 1.43 -10.67 2.92
CA ARG A 71 1.15 -9.95 4.17
C ARG A 71 1.21 -8.44 3.99
N VAL A 72 0.18 -7.71 4.44
CA VAL A 72 0.08 -6.23 4.34
C VAL A 72 -0.38 -5.57 5.65
N ASP A 73 -0.38 -6.30 6.77
CA ASP A 73 -0.84 -5.89 8.10
C ASP A 73 0.24 -5.14 8.91
N GLY A 74 0.89 -4.15 8.29
CA GLY A 74 1.95 -3.36 8.93
C GLY A 74 1.52 -2.79 10.29
N GLY A 75 2.31 -3.03 11.33
CA GLY A 75 2.07 -2.51 12.67
C GLY A 75 2.28 -0.99 12.78
N ALA A 76 1.96 -0.42 13.95
CA ALA A 76 2.31 0.98 14.22
C ALA A 76 3.84 1.17 14.12
N GLY A 77 4.27 2.19 13.40
CA GLY A 77 5.67 2.49 13.11
C GLY A 77 6.33 1.63 12.04
N ASP A 78 5.69 0.57 11.52
CA ASP A 78 6.27 -0.28 10.47
C ASP A 78 6.08 0.34 9.08
N GLU A 79 7.10 1.05 8.58
CA GLU A 79 7.10 1.62 7.22
C GLU A 79 7.47 0.61 6.11
N THR A 80 7.75 -0.64 6.47
CA THR A 80 8.21 -1.70 5.53
C THR A 80 7.09 -2.64 5.10
N MET A 81 5.84 -2.42 5.52
CA MET A 81 4.70 -3.26 5.17
C MET A 81 3.39 -2.48 5.27
N GLY A 82 2.43 -2.85 4.42
CA GLY A 82 1.09 -2.26 4.39
C GLY A 82 1.02 -1.01 3.54
N SER A 83 0.04 -0.15 3.84
CA SER A 83 -0.11 1.11 3.11
C SER A 83 1.04 2.07 3.41
N VAL A 84 1.52 2.73 2.36
CA VAL A 84 2.59 3.74 2.40
C VAL A 84 2.20 4.97 1.58
N VAL A 85 2.81 6.12 1.89
CA VAL A 85 2.56 7.40 1.21
C VAL A 85 3.86 8.12 0.88
N GLY A 86 3.84 8.92 -0.18
CA GLY A 86 5.01 9.63 -0.68
C GLY A 86 4.70 11.01 -1.24
N THR A 87 5.76 11.78 -1.47
CA THR A 87 5.73 13.10 -2.14
C THR A 87 6.08 13.01 -3.62
N GLY A 88 6.46 11.83 -4.12
CA GLY A 88 6.81 11.63 -5.52
C GLY A 88 5.61 11.86 -6.45
N SER A 89 5.90 12.38 -7.64
CA SER A 89 4.90 12.68 -8.68
C SER A 89 5.24 12.04 -10.03
N THR A 90 6.34 11.30 -10.09
CA THR A 90 6.73 10.51 -11.27
C THR A 90 5.61 9.57 -11.64
N ALA A 91 5.25 9.52 -12.93
CA ALA A 91 4.26 8.60 -13.45
C ALA A 91 4.58 7.15 -13.04
N VAL A 92 3.54 6.34 -12.89
CA VAL A 92 3.71 4.93 -12.52
C VAL A 92 4.23 4.15 -13.71
N ASP A 93 5.29 3.38 -13.51
CA ASP A 93 5.77 2.37 -14.44
C ASP A 93 5.40 0.97 -13.91
N ILE A 94 5.12 0.04 -14.82
CA ILE A 94 4.78 -1.33 -14.42
C ILE A 94 5.93 -2.03 -13.69
N THR A 95 7.17 -1.59 -13.91
CA THR A 95 8.40 -2.14 -13.33
C THR A 95 8.84 -1.47 -12.02
N ASP A 96 8.09 -0.45 -11.55
CA ASP A 96 8.38 0.22 -10.28
C ASP A 96 8.43 -0.80 -9.14
N SER A 97 9.52 -0.80 -8.37
CA SER A 97 9.68 -1.65 -7.19
C SER A 97 9.57 -0.90 -5.87
N ASP A 98 9.49 0.43 -5.91
CA ASP A 98 9.36 1.31 -4.74
C ASP A 98 8.55 2.58 -5.07
N LEU A 99 8.10 3.32 -4.04
CA LEU A 99 7.59 4.69 -4.22
C LEU A 99 8.71 5.60 -4.73
N ALA A 100 8.37 6.61 -5.54
CA ALA A 100 9.38 7.52 -6.08
C ALA A 100 10.03 8.37 -4.98
N THR A 101 9.28 8.79 -3.98
CA THR A 101 9.78 9.48 -2.79
C THR A 101 8.85 9.21 -1.61
N ARG A 102 9.12 8.12 -0.88
CA ARG A 102 8.36 7.75 0.33
C ARG A 102 8.54 8.79 1.45
N ILE A 103 7.45 9.09 2.16
CA ILE A 103 7.48 9.85 3.41
C ILE A 103 7.80 8.89 4.56
N ALA A 104 8.90 9.09 5.26
CA ALA A 104 9.33 8.18 6.33
C ALA A 104 8.42 8.24 7.57
N HIS A 105 8.45 7.17 8.37
CA HIS A 105 7.81 7.17 9.68
C HIS A 105 8.52 8.10 10.66
N GLY A 106 7.77 8.93 11.38
CA GLY A 106 8.24 9.67 12.55
C GLY A 106 7.53 11.00 12.77
N THR A 107 8.09 11.82 13.65
CA THR A 107 7.56 13.15 14.03
C THR A 107 8.48 14.30 13.59
N GLY A 108 9.60 13.99 12.94
CA GLY A 108 10.52 14.99 12.41
C GLY A 108 9.95 15.72 11.18
N ALA A 109 10.63 16.79 10.77
CA ALA A 109 10.29 17.52 9.56
C ALA A 109 10.25 16.56 8.35
N GLY A 110 9.17 16.61 7.57
CA GLY A 110 9.02 15.72 6.41
C GLY A 110 8.53 14.31 6.73
N GLN A 111 8.16 13.99 7.97
CA GLN A 111 7.73 12.66 8.39
C GLN A 111 6.24 12.60 8.75
N LEU A 112 5.66 11.41 8.66
CA LEU A 112 4.31 11.11 9.15
C LEU A 112 4.39 9.94 10.14
N GLU A 113 3.55 9.94 11.16
CA GLU A 113 3.45 8.81 12.08
C GLU A 113 2.53 7.74 11.50
N TYR A 114 3.06 6.54 11.29
CA TYR A 114 2.37 5.44 10.65
C TYR A 114 1.65 4.63 11.72
N GLN A 115 0.32 4.59 11.69
CA GLN A 115 -0.45 3.74 12.61
C GLN A 115 -0.53 2.30 12.09
N ALA A 116 -1.08 1.39 12.89
CA ALA A 116 -1.30 0.01 12.43
C ALA A 116 -2.31 -0.04 11.29
N VAL A 117 -2.11 -0.97 10.36
CA VAL A 117 -3.10 -1.31 9.33
C VAL A 117 -4.29 -2.01 9.99
N SER A 118 -5.50 -1.63 9.61
CA SER A 118 -6.74 -2.29 10.03
C SER A 118 -7.48 -2.86 8.83
N PHE A 119 -8.28 -3.90 9.06
CA PHE A 119 -9.06 -4.60 8.04
C PHE A 119 -10.55 -4.56 8.39
N SER A 120 -11.39 -4.45 7.36
CA SER A 120 -12.81 -4.76 7.49
C SER A 120 -13.03 -6.27 7.51
N ALA A 121 -14.23 -6.69 7.93
CA ALA A 121 -14.70 -8.03 7.60
C ALA A 121 -14.79 -8.20 6.06
N PHE A 122 -14.60 -9.42 5.58
CA PHE A 122 -14.95 -9.81 4.22
C PHE A 122 -16.46 -9.76 4.04
N GLN A 123 -16.92 -9.30 2.87
CA GLN A 123 -18.34 -9.14 2.58
C GLN A 123 -18.64 -9.54 1.14
N VAL A 124 -19.84 -10.08 0.90
CA VAL A 124 -20.41 -10.32 -0.43
C VAL A 124 -21.74 -9.59 -0.52
N ALA A 125 -21.92 -8.78 -1.55
CA ALA A 125 -23.16 -8.05 -1.81
C ALA A 125 -23.50 -8.12 -3.31
N GLY A 126 -24.59 -8.80 -3.64
CA GLY A 126 -24.95 -9.07 -5.03
C GLY A 126 -23.85 -9.86 -5.73
N GLN A 127 -23.31 -9.30 -6.83
CA GLN A 127 -22.24 -9.92 -7.63
C GLN A 127 -20.82 -9.46 -7.23
N VAL A 128 -20.67 -8.75 -6.10
CA VAL A 128 -19.38 -8.21 -5.65
C VAL A 128 -18.96 -8.86 -4.34
N ALA A 129 -17.75 -9.42 -4.32
CA ALA A 129 -17.06 -9.89 -3.10
C ALA A 129 -15.89 -8.95 -2.81
N GLN A 130 -15.76 -8.46 -1.57
CA GLN A 130 -14.77 -7.43 -1.23
C GLN A 130 -14.33 -7.42 0.23
N PHE A 131 -13.21 -6.74 0.47
CA PHE A 131 -12.76 -6.31 1.80
C PHE A 131 -12.04 -4.96 1.68
N THR A 132 -11.91 -4.26 2.80
CA THR A 132 -11.17 -3.00 2.92
C THR A 132 -10.00 -3.18 3.86
N PHE A 133 -8.89 -2.52 3.59
CA PHE A 133 -7.86 -2.26 4.60
C PHE A 133 -7.49 -0.77 4.59
N ALA A 134 -7.09 -0.27 5.75
CA ALA A 134 -6.82 1.14 5.93
C ALA A 134 -5.64 1.39 6.85
N ARG A 135 -4.96 2.51 6.63
CA ARG A 135 -3.90 3.01 7.52
C ARG A 135 -4.07 4.49 7.77
N VAL A 136 -3.85 4.90 9.02
CA VAL A 136 -3.83 6.30 9.43
C VAL A 136 -2.38 6.79 9.46
N PHE A 137 -2.16 7.97 8.91
CA PHE A 137 -0.91 8.72 8.95
C PHE A 137 -1.15 10.01 9.71
N THR A 138 -0.51 10.20 10.86
CA THR A 138 -0.64 11.43 11.66
C THR A 138 0.50 12.38 11.33
N ASN A 139 0.20 13.63 11.06
CA ASN A 139 1.22 14.64 10.85
C ASN A 139 1.51 15.40 12.15
N SER A 140 2.64 15.09 12.78
CA SER A 140 3.17 15.82 13.94
C SER A 140 4.49 16.50 13.62
N SER A 141 4.76 16.79 12.34
CA SER A 141 6.06 17.26 11.84
C SER A 141 6.32 18.77 12.01
N GLY A 142 5.33 19.52 12.52
CA GLY A 142 5.40 20.97 12.66
C GLY A 142 5.07 21.77 11.39
N ALA A 143 4.91 21.12 10.24
CA ALA A 143 4.53 21.76 8.97
C ALA A 143 3.50 20.93 8.20
N SER A 144 2.90 21.48 7.15
CA SER A 144 2.03 20.72 6.25
C SER A 144 2.86 19.86 5.29
N LEU A 145 2.41 18.63 5.06
CA LEU A 145 2.97 17.70 4.07
C LEU A 145 1.92 17.40 3.00
N THR A 146 2.35 17.20 1.76
CA THR A 146 1.43 16.85 0.66
C THR A 146 1.70 15.43 0.20
N ILE A 147 0.66 14.58 0.24
CA ILE A 147 0.72 13.22 -0.28
C ILE A 147 0.46 13.29 -1.79
N ASN A 148 1.47 12.97 -2.59
CA ASN A 148 1.42 12.96 -4.06
C ASN A 148 1.45 11.56 -4.65
N GLU A 149 1.79 10.55 -3.86
CA GLU A 149 1.69 9.15 -4.25
C GLU A 149 1.31 8.28 -3.05
N VAL A 150 0.67 7.16 -3.35
CA VAL A 150 0.29 6.14 -2.38
C VAL A 150 0.71 4.78 -2.89
N GLY A 151 0.95 3.84 -1.98
CA GLY A 151 1.24 2.47 -2.38
C GLY A 151 0.91 1.45 -1.32
N VAL A 152 1.15 0.19 -1.67
CA VAL A 152 1.03 -0.96 -0.77
C VAL A 152 2.31 -1.78 -0.87
N TYR A 153 2.99 -1.90 0.26
CA TYR A 153 4.08 -2.84 0.44
C TYR A 153 3.56 -4.16 0.99
N MET A 154 3.96 -5.23 0.34
CA MET A 154 3.56 -6.59 0.66
C MET A 154 4.78 -7.41 1.03
N ARG A 155 4.67 -8.17 2.12
CA ARG A 155 5.69 -9.15 2.48
C ARG A 155 5.45 -10.48 1.78
N PHE A 156 6.55 -11.05 1.30
CA PHE A 156 6.60 -12.37 0.69
C PHE A 156 7.90 -13.07 1.08
N ARG A 157 7.86 -14.37 1.33
CA ARG A 157 9.03 -15.16 1.71
C ARG A 157 9.93 -15.46 0.50
N ASP A 158 11.23 -15.25 0.64
CA ASP A 158 12.21 -15.67 -0.35
C ASP A 158 12.68 -17.11 -0.12
N SER A 159 13.38 -17.69 -1.10
CA SER A 159 13.96 -19.05 -1.04
C SER A 159 15.04 -19.21 0.04
N GLY A 160 15.53 -18.10 0.59
CA GLY A 160 16.41 -18.08 1.76
C GLY A 160 15.65 -18.04 3.08
N VAL A 161 14.33 -18.23 3.08
CA VAL A 161 13.44 -18.23 4.26
C VAL A 161 13.29 -16.83 4.91
N ASN A 162 13.59 -15.76 4.19
CA ASN A 162 13.46 -14.39 4.72
C ASN A 162 12.19 -13.72 4.20
N LEU A 163 11.55 -12.91 5.03
CA LEU A 163 10.50 -12.02 4.54
C LEU A 163 11.14 -10.82 3.84
N ARG A 164 10.78 -10.65 2.57
CA ARG A 164 11.14 -9.50 1.74
C ARG A 164 9.93 -8.64 1.51
N VAL A 165 10.18 -7.39 1.12
CA VAL A 165 9.15 -6.38 0.94
C VAL A 165 9.10 -6.00 -0.53
N PHE A 166 7.91 -5.96 -1.10
CA PHE A 166 7.70 -5.64 -2.50
C PHE A 166 6.58 -4.62 -2.62
N LEU A 167 6.74 -3.66 -3.52
CA LEU A 167 5.65 -2.81 -3.94
C LEU A 167 4.68 -3.62 -4.80
N VAL A 168 3.38 -3.56 -4.52
CA VAL A 168 2.36 -4.30 -5.31
C VAL A 168 1.28 -3.39 -5.89
N ILE A 169 1.14 -2.18 -5.35
CA ILE A 169 0.26 -1.12 -5.84
C ILE A 169 1.01 0.20 -5.66
N ARG A 170 1.02 1.06 -6.69
CA ARG A 170 1.50 2.45 -6.59
C ARG A 170 0.61 3.37 -7.41
N ASP A 171 0.05 4.41 -6.83
CA ASP A 171 -0.77 5.38 -7.55
C ASP A 171 -0.30 6.82 -7.30
N VAL A 172 -0.23 7.62 -8.37
CA VAL A 172 -0.02 9.07 -8.25
C VAL A 172 -1.33 9.76 -7.88
N VAL A 173 -1.29 10.58 -6.84
CA VAL A 173 -2.38 11.41 -6.36
C VAL A 173 -2.33 12.77 -7.07
N ALA A 174 -2.95 12.85 -8.24
CA ALA A 174 -3.04 14.10 -8.99
C ALA A 174 -3.59 15.26 -8.12
N GLY A 175 -2.87 16.38 -8.12
CA GLY A 175 -3.16 17.57 -7.29
C GLY A 175 -2.66 17.51 -5.85
N GLY A 176 -2.21 16.33 -5.39
CA GLY A 176 -1.79 16.10 -4.01
C GLY A 176 -2.93 16.19 -2.99
N GLU A 177 -2.74 15.60 -1.82
CA GLU A 177 -3.61 15.85 -0.66
C GLU A 177 -2.77 16.37 0.50
N ALA A 178 -3.02 17.62 0.88
CA ALA A 178 -2.32 18.27 1.98
C ALA A 178 -2.82 17.75 3.34
N VAL A 179 -1.87 17.46 4.22
CA VAL A 179 -2.06 17.06 5.60
C VAL A 179 -1.35 18.11 6.45
N GLY A 180 -2.10 18.98 7.11
CA GLY A 180 -1.56 19.98 8.04
C GLY A 180 -1.01 19.34 9.31
N ASN A 181 -0.15 20.08 10.02
CA ASN A 181 0.31 19.65 11.35
C ASN A 181 -0.90 19.48 12.30
N GLY A 182 -0.90 18.39 13.08
CA GLY A 182 -2.01 17.95 13.92
C GLY A 182 -3.16 17.25 13.17
N GLN A 183 -3.11 17.16 11.84
CA GLN A 183 -4.11 16.43 11.05
C GLN A 183 -3.71 14.97 10.84
N THR A 184 -4.69 14.15 10.46
CA THR A 184 -4.46 12.78 10.03
C THR A 184 -4.92 12.57 8.60
N ALA A 185 -4.23 11.72 7.86
CA ALA A 185 -4.67 11.17 6.59
C ALA A 185 -4.96 9.67 6.76
N THR A 186 -6.20 9.25 6.49
CA THR A 186 -6.55 7.82 6.39
C THR A 186 -6.53 7.42 4.93
N LEU A 187 -5.63 6.52 4.56
CA LEU A 187 -5.63 5.86 3.26
C LEU A 187 -6.42 4.56 3.37
N GLU A 188 -7.45 4.42 2.56
CA GLU A 188 -8.30 3.23 2.51
C GLU A 188 -8.18 2.58 1.13
N TYR A 189 -7.98 1.27 1.09
CA TYR A 189 -8.03 0.45 -0.10
C TYR A 189 -9.19 -0.54 -0.02
N VAL A 190 -9.92 -0.70 -1.11
CA VAL A 190 -10.92 -1.75 -1.32
C VAL A 190 -10.40 -2.68 -2.40
N ILE A 191 -10.31 -3.97 -2.06
CA ILE A 191 -10.05 -5.04 -3.02
C ILE A 191 -11.35 -5.77 -3.26
N SER A 192 -11.74 -5.92 -4.52
CA SER A 192 -13.01 -6.54 -4.88
C SER A 192 -12.92 -7.37 -6.15
N VAL A 193 -13.71 -8.43 -6.19
CA VAL A 193 -13.94 -9.26 -7.38
C VAL A 193 -15.41 -9.18 -7.77
N THR A 194 -15.70 -9.14 -9.06
CA THR A 194 -17.06 -9.16 -9.61
C THR A 194 -17.24 -10.37 -10.54
N ALA A 195 -18.39 -11.04 -10.41
CA ALA A 195 -18.79 -12.19 -11.24
C ALA A 195 -19.15 -11.78 -12.70
#